data_AF-A0AAJ4TWZ8-F1
#
_entry.id   AF-A0AAJ4TWZ8-F1
#
_cell.length_a   1.000
_cell.length_b   1.000
_cell.length_c   1.000
_cell.angle_alpha   90.00
_cell.angle_beta   90.00
_cell.angle_gamma   90.00
#
_symmetry.space_group_name_H-M   'P 1'
#
loop_
_entity.id
_entity.type
_entity.pdbx_description
1 polymer ?
#
loop_
_entity_poly.entity_id
_entity_poly.type
_entity_poly.pdbx_seq_one_letter_code
_entity_poly.pdbx_strand_id
1 'polypeptide(L)'
;MNKEKITKFLKENVKATPVNQEKIERYINLLDIYYQLDKAIKKDGVTVTTENGAQKFTKVHPAISEKNKINASLLNIEKSFGFDESPTVILERRELL
;
A
#
# COMPACT_ATOMS: atom_id res chain seq x y z
N MET A 1 -5.03 -9.44 -2.41
CA MET A 1 -5.61 -8.29 -1.68
C MET A 1 -7.13 -8.40 -1.73
N ASN A 2 -7.80 -8.47 -0.57
CA ASN A 2 -9.26 -8.40 -0.51
C ASN A 2 -9.70 -6.96 -0.22
N LYS A 3 -9.77 -6.15 -1.28
CA LYS A 3 -10.08 -4.71 -1.23
C LYS A 3 -11.42 -4.42 -0.55
N GLU A 4 -12.41 -5.29 -0.77
CA GLU A 4 -13.75 -5.15 -0.20
C GLU A 4 -13.72 -5.29 1.32
N LYS A 5 -13.04 -6.32 1.84
CA LYS A 5 -12.89 -6.52 3.29
C LYS A 5 -12.18 -5.34 3.96
N ILE A 6 -11.08 -4.86 3.38
CA ILE A 6 -10.33 -3.71 3.94
C ILE A 6 -11.19 -2.45 3.91
N THR A 7 -11.87 -2.17 2.80
CA THR A 7 -12.74 -1.00 2.69
C THR A 7 -13.87 -1.04 3.71
N LYS A 8 -14.48 -2.21 3.90
CA LYS A 8 -15.53 -2.42 4.90
C LYS A 8 -15.02 -2.16 6.31
N PHE A 9 -13.91 -2.79 6.70
CA PHE A 9 -13.28 -2.59 8.01
C PHE A 9 -12.99 -1.12 8.30
N LEU A 10 -12.41 -0.39 7.34
CA LEU A 10 -12.11 1.04 7.51
C LEU A 10 -13.38 1.88 7.69
N LYS A 11 -14.47 1.57 6.98
CA LYS A 11 -15.74 2.30 7.14
C LYS A 11 -16.41 2.03 8.49
N GLU A 12 -16.25 0.82 9.03
CA GLU A 12 -16.83 0.42 10.32
C GLU A 12 -16.03 0.97 11.51
N ASN A 13 -14.70 1.06 11.38
CA ASN A 13 -13.80 1.36 12.50
C ASN A 13 -13.23 2.79 12.48
N VAL A 14 -13.52 3.59 11.45
CA VAL A 14 -13.11 5.00 11.37
C VAL A 14 -14.34 5.90 11.47
N LYS A 15 -14.22 6.97 12.24
CA LYS A 15 -15.31 7.95 12.40
C LYS A 15 -15.83 8.43 11.04
N ALA A 16 -17.14 8.27 10.83
CA ALA A 16 -17.84 8.69 9.60
C ALA A 16 -17.86 10.22 9.47
N THR A 17 -16.85 10.78 8.80
CA THR A 17 -16.76 12.19 8.41
C THR A 17 -16.37 12.28 6.93
N PRO A 18 -16.75 13.35 6.21
CA PRO A 18 -16.35 13.51 4.81
C PRO A 18 -14.83 13.45 4.60
N VAL A 19 -14.06 14.01 5.55
CA VAL A 19 -12.59 13.96 5.54
C VAL A 19 -12.08 12.53 5.66
N ASN A 20 -12.63 11.74 6.58
CA ASN A 20 -12.22 10.35 6.74
C ASN A 20 -12.66 9.47 5.57
N GLN A 21 -13.81 9.76 4.95
CA GLN A 21 -14.24 9.06 3.74
C GLN A 21 -13.24 9.28 2.60
N GLU A 22 -12.80 10.52 2.36
CA GLU A 22 -11.77 10.82 1.36
C GLU A 22 -10.45 10.10 1.66
N LYS A 23 -10.02 10.11 2.94
CA LYS A 23 -8.82 9.38 3.36
C LYS A 23 -8.92 7.87 3.11
N ILE A 24 -10.08 7.27 3.36
CA ILE A 24 -10.32 5.84 3.09
C ILE A 24 -10.20 5.57 1.59
N GLU A 25 -10.85 6.37 0.75
CA GLU A 25 -10.78 6.24 -0.71
C GLU A 25 -9.34 6.38 -1.22
N ARG A 26 -8.61 7.37 -0.72
CA ARG A 26 -7.19 7.59 -1.02
C ARG A 26 -6.31 6.42 -0.58
N TYR A 27 -6.52 5.91 0.64
CA TYR A 27 -5.80 4.76 1.17
C TYR A 27 -5.97 3.54 0.26
N ILE A 28 -7.22 3.25 -0.12
CA ILE A 28 -7.56 2.12 -0.97
C ILE A 28 -6.96 2.26 -2.39
N ASN A 29 -6.91 3.48 -2.93
CA ASN A 29 -6.23 3.74 -4.21
C ASN A 29 -4.72 3.49 -4.11
N LEU A 30 -4.06 4.06 -3.10
CA LEU A 30 -2.62 3.86 -2.87
C LEU A 30 -2.26 2.40 -2.63
N LEU A 31 -3.13 1.66 -1.95
CA LEU A 31 -2.94 0.24 -1.71
C LEU A 31 -2.98 -0.57 -3.01
N ASP A 32 -3.87 -0.20 -3.95
CA ASP A 32 -3.92 -0.83 -5.27
C ASP A 32 -2.62 -0.59 -6.06
N ILE A 33 -2.15 0.67 -6.10
CA ILE A 33 -0.87 1.03 -6.71
C ILE A 33 0.28 0.24 -6.08
N TYR A 34 0.32 0.15 -4.74
CA TYR A 34 1.34 -0.61 -4.01
C TYR A 34 1.44 -2.07 -4.47
N TYR A 35 0.30 -2.75 -4.65
CA TYR A 35 0.28 -4.13 -5.15
C TYR A 35 0.58 -4.24 -6.65
N GLN A 36 0.24 -3.24 -7.46
CA GLN A 36 0.66 -3.20 -8.86
C GLN A 36 2.19 -3.10 -8.98
N LEU A 37 2.83 -2.26 -8.16
CA LEU A 37 4.30 -2.15 -8.09
C LEU A 37 4.93 -3.47 -7.63
N ASP A 38 4.31 -4.16 -6.67
CA ASP A 38 4.77 -5.48 -6.22
C ASP A 38 4.73 -6.52 -7.34
N LYS A 39 3.66 -6.53 -8.15
CA LYS A 39 3.53 -7.40 -9.33
C LYS A 39 4.60 -7.09 -10.38
N ALA A 40 4.89 -5.81 -10.64
CA ALA A 40 5.94 -5.40 -11.56
C ALA A 40 7.32 -5.90 -11.10
N ILE A 41 7.67 -5.70 -9.82
CA ILE A 41 8.94 -6.16 -9.25
C ILE A 41 9.05 -7.68 -9.31
N LYS A 42 7.96 -8.42 -9.03
CA LYS A 42 7.95 -9.89 -9.14
C LYS A 42 8.16 -10.38 -10.57
N LYS A 43 7.63 -9.66 -11.55
CA LYS A 43 7.76 -9.99 -12.97
C LYS A 43 9.18 -9.71 -13.49
N ASP A 44 9.71 -8.53 -13.19
CA ASP A 44 10.94 -8.03 -13.81
C ASP A 44 12.20 -8.35 -12.96
N GLY A 45 12.00 -8.75 -11.71
CA GLY A 45 13.05 -8.98 -10.73
C GLY A 45 13.39 -7.74 -9.91
N VAL A 46 14.08 -7.94 -8.78
CA VAL A 46 14.50 -6.84 -7.89
C VAL A 46 15.57 -5.91 -8.51
N THR A 47 16.20 -6.38 -9.59
CA THR A 47 17.18 -5.64 -10.38
C THR A 47 16.83 -5.77 -11.85
N VAL A 48 16.95 -4.67 -12.59
CA VAL A 48 16.75 -4.63 -14.04
C VAL A 48 18.10 -4.39 -14.70
N THR A 49 18.36 -5.11 -15.79
CA THR A 49 19.59 -4.93 -16.57
C THR A 49 19.27 -4.36 -17.95
N THR A 50 19.92 -3.26 -18.29
CA THR A 50 19.82 -2.63 -19.62
C THR A 50 21.09 -2.91 -20.40
N GLU A 51 20.94 -3.40 -21.62
CA GLU A 51 22.01 -3.65 -22.57
C GLU A 51 21.94 -2.63 -23.72
N ASN A 52 23.01 -1.85 -23.89
CA ASN A 52 23.14 -0.82 -24.93
C ASN A 52 24.41 -1.11 -25.75
N GLY A 53 24.24 -1.78 -26.89
CA GLY A 53 25.37 -2.27 -27.69
C GLY A 53 26.21 -3.28 -26.88
N ALA A 54 27.48 -2.95 -26.62
CA ALA A 54 28.38 -3.78 -25.82
C ALA A 54 28.33 -3.48 -24.30
N GLN A 55 27.63 -2.44 -23.87
CA GLN A 55 27.56 -2.04 -22.46
C GLN A 55 26.36 -2.66 -21.76
N LYS A 56 26.57 -3.15 -20.53
CA LYS A 56 25.53 -3.73 -19.68
C LYS A 56 25.50 -3.03 -18.33
N PHE A 57 24.33 -2.53 -17.93
CA PHE A 57 24.13 -1.83 -16.66
C PHE A 57 23.01 -2.50 -15.87
N THR A 58 23.34 -3.04 -14.69
CA THR A 58 22.34 -3.56 -13.75
C THR A 58 22.06 -2.52 -12.67
N LYS A 59 20.78 -2.24 -12.43
CA LYS A 59 20.31 -1.30 -11.41
C LYS A 59 19.16 -1.91 -10.62
N VAL A 60 18.92 -1.38 -9.42
CA VAL A 60 17.73 -1.69 -8.63
C VAL A 60 16.47 -1.34 -9.43
N HIS A 61 15.45 -2.19 -9.34
CA HIS A 61 14.20 -1.95 -10.05
C HIS A 61 13.57 -0.62 -9.62
N PRO A 62 13.25 0.31 -10.55
CA PRO A 62 12.78 1.66 -10.20
C PRO A 62 11.52 1.66 -9.33
N ALA A 63 10.60 0.72 -9.58
CA ALA A 63 9.38 0.53 -8.77
C ALA A 63 9.64 0.26 -7.27
N ILE A 64 10.83 -0.20 -6.85
CA ILE A 64 11.14 -0.39 -5.42
C ILE A 64 11.13 0.97 -4.70
N SER A 65 11.74 1.99 -5.30
CA SER A 65 11.79 3.32 -4.71
C SER A 65 10.41 3.96 -4.58
N GLU A 66 9.57 3.81 -5.62
CA GLU A 66 8.18 4.28 -5.60
C GLU A 66 7.33 3.50 -4.59
N LYS A 67 7.49 2.17 -4.53
CA LYS A 67 6.79 1.33 -3.56
C LYS A 67 7.06 1.77 -2.12
N ASN A 68 8.30 2.16 -1.81
CA ASN A 68 8.66 2.69 -0.48
C ASN A 68 7.97 4.04 -0.18
N LYS A 69 7.85 4.94 -1.17
CA LYS A 69 7.13 6.22 -1.00
C LYS A 69 5.63 6.01 -0.79
N ILE A 70 5.02 5.09 -1.54
CA ILE A 70 3.61 4.72 -1.37
C ILE A 70 3.38 4.10 0.01
N ASN A 71 4.27 3.21 0.46
CA ASN A 71 4.19 2.63 1.80
C ASN A 71 4.23 3.69 2.91
N ALA A 72 5.15 4.66 2.81
CA ALA A 72 5.21 5.75 3.77
C ALA A 72 3.90 6.58 3.79
N SER A 73 3.30 6.81 2.62
CA SER A 73 2.01 7.51 2.50
C SER A 73 0.86 6.71 3.11
N LEU A 74 0.82 5.39 2.88
CA LEU A 74 -0.16 4.48 3.49
C LEU A 74 -0.07 4.51 5.02
N LEU A 75 1.13 4.36 5.58
CA LEU A 75 1.36 4.40 7.03
C LEU A 75 0.93 5.74 7.65
N ASN A 76 1.15 6.85 6.95
CA ASN A 76 0.73 8.17 7.42
C ASN A 76 -0.80 8.31 7.44
N ILE A 77 -1.49 7.84 6.40
CA ILE A 77 -2.96 7.85 6.37
C ILE A 77 -3.51 6.93 7.46
N GLU A 78 -2.93 5.73 7.61
CA GLU A 78 -3.33 4.74 8.61
C GLU A 78 -3.25 5.30 10.03
N LYS A 79 -2.13 5.96 10.37
CA LYS A 79 -1.98 6.66 11.67
C LYS A 79 -3.03 7.76 11.86
N SER A 80 -3.46 8.42 10.79
CA SER A 80 -4.42 9.52 10.84
C SER A 80 -5.88 9.08 11.05
N PHE A 81 -6.16 7.78 10.99
CA PHE A 81 -7.50 7.24 11.24
C PHE A 81 -7.87 7.22 12.72
N GLY A 82 -6.87 7.21 13.61
CA GLY A 82 -7.10 7.22 15.06
C GLY A 82 -7.92 6.03 15.53
N PHE A 83 -7.56 4.82 15.08
CA PHE A 83 -8.22 3.59 15.50
C PHE A 83 -8.29 3.48 17.02
N ASP A 84 -9.40 2.97 17.52
CA ASP A 84 -9.51 2.55 18.92
C ASP A 84 -8.52 1.41 19.17
N GLU A 85 -7.67 1.54 20.19
CA GLU A 85 -6.68 0.52 20.58
C GLU A 85 -7.33 -0.66 21.33
N SER A 86 -8.65 -0.79 21.29
CA SER A 86 -9.36 -1.94 21.85
C SER A 86 -8.82 -3.28 21.29
N PRO A 87 -8.77 -4.34 22.13
CA PRO A 87 -8.27 -5.66 21.71
C PRO A 87 -8.98 -6.23 20.48
N THR A 88 -10.28 -5.95 20.32
CA THR A 88 -11.11 -6.43 19.19
C THR A 88 -10.63 -5.84 17.87
N VAL A 89 -10.41 -4.53 17.81
CA VAL A 89 -9.96 -3.82 16.59
C VAL A 89 -8.57 -4.28 16.18
N ILE A 90 -7.70 -4.57 17.16
CA ILE A 90 -6.35 -5.10 16.92
C ILE A 90 -6.41 -6.49 16.27
N LEU A 91 -7.28 -7.37 16.76
CA LEU A 91 -7.46 -8.72 16.22
C LEU A 91 -8.01 -8.67 14.79
N GLU A 92 -9.06 -7.88 14.54
CA GLU A 92 -9.64 -7.73 13.20
C GLU A 92 -8.63 -7.18 12.18
N ARG A 93 -7.76 -6.23 12.58
CA ARG A 93 -6.70 -5.71 11.71
C ARG A 93 -5.67 -6.77 11.32
N ARG A 94 -5.36 -7.72 12.21
CA ARG A 94 -4.41 -8.81 11.92
C ARG A 94 -4.96 -9.80 10.89
N GLU A 95 -6.25 -10.08 10.94
CA GLU A 95 -6.92 -11.00 10.00
C GLU A 95 -7.06 -10.44 8.57
N LEU A 96 -6.75 -9.15 8.36
CA LEU A 96 -6.78 -8.49 7.06
C LEU A 96 -5.44 -8.49 6.31
N LEU A 97 -4.33 -8.81 7.01
CA LEU A 97 -2.96 -8.86 6.47
C LEU A 97 -2.60 -10.28 5.98
#